data_AF-A0A942PG56-F1
#
_entry.id   AF-A0A942PG56-F1
#
_cell.length_a   1.000
_cell.length_b   1.000
_cell.length_c   1.000
_cell.angle_alpha   90.00
_cell.angle_beta   90.00
_cell.angle_gamma   90.00
#
_symmetry.space_group_name_H-M   'P 1'
#
loop_
_entity.id
_entity.type
_entity.pdbx_description
1 polymer ?
#
loop_
_entity_poly.entity_id
_entity_poly.type
_entity_poly.pdbx_seq_one_letter_code
_entity_poly.pdbx_strand_id
1 'polypeptide(L)'
;NRTQQSAFLLFAWEIMQKSVNECKEDWAKSLRNYYKSPQGSLFEDELQGSDAAFSSKLSLIATDQGVRGFLHIINDMIYIHSDTLDLNEINSSDEVKEDRIDHEDVKKALTMFRKSSKLKDYIENITKELIKFDWRTASTEGLTTVERQKQMIYKGSSGYKEIRMELLKVLMNSKNKIIAQNAELIFKELGYAN
;
A
#
# COMPACT_ATOMS: atom_id res chain seq x y z
N ASN A 1 -14.84 6.68 16.84
CA ASN A 1 -14.28 5.55 16.05
C ASN A 1 -12.80 5.71 15.58
N ARG A 2 -11.84 6.09 16.44
CA ARG A 2 -10.40 6.16 16.07
C ARG A 2 -9.72 4.79 16.13
N THR A 3 -10.17 3.94 17.05
CA THR A 3 -9.66 2.58 17.25
C THR A 3 -9.84 1.69 16.01
N GLN A 4 -11.02 1.69 15.38
CA GLN A 4 -11.22 0.89 14.16
C GLN A 4 -10.43 1.45 12.99
N GLN A 5 -10.28 2.78 12.87
CA GLN A 5 -9.42 3.39 11.84
C GLN A 5 -7.97 2.91 11.99
N SER A 6 -7.40 2.95 13.20
CA SER A 6 -6.05 2.43 13.47
C SER A 6 -5.93 0.95 13.15
N ALA A 7 -6.91 0.14 13.57
CA ALA A 7 -6.92 -1.30 13.29
C ALA A 7 -7.03 -1.61 11.80
N PHE A 8 -7.84 -0.83 11.06
CA PHE A 8 -7.96 -0.96 9.61
C PHE A 8 -6.65 -0.63 8.89
N LEU A 9 -5.96 0.44 9.32
CA LEU A 9 -4.65 0.80 8.76
C LEU A 9 -3.61 -0.31 9.01
N LEU A 10 -3.55 -0.85 10.22
CA LEU A 10 -2.67 -1.99 10.53
C LEU A 10 -3.00 -3.18 9.64
N PHE A 11 -4.28 -3.51 9.48
CA PHE A 11 -4.73 -4.61 8.63
C PHE A 11 -4.33 -4.43 7.16
N ALA A 12 -4.55 -3.24 6.58
CA ALA A 12 -4.17 -2.96 5.20
C ALA A 12 -2.64 -3.07 4.99
N TRP A 13 -1.85 -2.56 5.94
CA TRP A 13 -0.39 -2.68 5.91
C TRP A 13 0.10 -4.11 6.10
N GLU A 14 -0.55 -4.93 6.93
CA GLU A 14 -0.24 -6.37 7.05
C GLU A 14 -0.40 -7.08 5.70
N ILE A 15 -1.48 -6.78 4.97
CA ILE A 15 -1.73 -7.36 3.65
C ILE A 15 -0.71 -6.87 2.62
N MET A 16 -0.39 -5.56 2.63
CA MET A 16 0.63 -5.01 1.73
C MET A 16 2.02 -5.59 2.01
N GLN A 17 2.41 -5.68 3.28
CA GLN A 17 3.69 -6.27 3.70
C GLN A 17 3.79 -7.73 3.26
N LYS A 18 2.74 -8.53 3.51
CA LYS A 18 2.68 -9.92 3.02
C LYS A 18 2.83 -9.99 1.49
N SER A 19 2.09 -9.16 0.76
CA SER A 19 2.14 -9.12 -0.70
C SER A 19 3.54 -8.77 -1.21
N VAL A 20 4.22 -7.82 -0.57
CA VAL A 20 5.60 -7.45 -0.90
C VAL A 20 6.55 -8.59 -0.57
N ASN A 21 6.46 -9.20 0.61
CA ASN A 21 7.32 -10.33 1.00
C ASN A 21 7.25 -11.50 0.00
N GLU A 22 6.07 -11.76 -0.56
CA GLU A 22 5.85 -12.80 -1.57
C GLU A 22 6.15 -12.32 -3.02
N CYS A 23 6.36 -11.02 -3.23
CA CYS A 23 6.57 -10.41 -4.54
C CYS A 23 7.87 -10.88 -5.20
N LYS A 24 7.79 -11.20 -6.49
CA LYS A 24 8.93 -11.62 -7.32
C LYS A 24 9.20 -10.67 -8.49
N GLU A 25 8.58 -9.50 -8.49
CA GLU A 25 8.86 -8.45 -9.47
C GLU A 25 10.32 -7.99 -9.37
N ASP A 26 10.86 -7.51 -10.49
CA ASP A 26 12.29 -7.20 -10.60
C ASP A 26 12.71 -6.07 -9.65
N TRP A 27 11.82 -5.11 -9.39
CA TRP A 27 12.08 -4.04 -8.43
C TRP A 27 12.33 -4.58 -7.02
N ALA A 28 11.54 -5.56 -6.56
CA ALA A 28 11.63 -6.12 -5.22
C ALA A 28 12.90 -6.99 -5.09
N LYS A 29 13.19 -7.80 -6.11
CA LYS A 29 14.45 -8.57 -6.18
C LYS A 29 15.67 -7.65 -6.17
N SER A 30 15.62 -6.56 -6.93
CA SER A 30 16.70 -5.57 -7.01
C SER A 30 17.03 -4.99 -5.63
N LEU A 31 16.02 -4.58 -4.86
CA LEU A 31 16.22 -4.05 -3.52
C LEU A 31 16.79 -5.10 -2.56
N ARG A 32 16.23 -6.31 -2.55
CA ARG A 32 16.73 -7.40 -1.71
C ARG A 32 18.16 -7.80 -2.05
N ASN A 33 18.52 -7.82 -3.33
CA ASN A 33 19.87 -8.15 -3.77
C ASN A 33 20.88 -7.05 -3.40
N TYR A 34 20.49 -5.78 -3.51
CA TYR A 34 21.32 -4.66 -3.06
C TYR A 34 21.71 -4.82 -1.59
N TYR A 35 20.74 -5.10 -0.70
CA TYR A 35 21.00 -5.28 0.72
C TYR A 35 21.80 -6.55 1.07
N LYS A 36 21.94 -7.50 0.13
CA LYS A 36 22.84 -8.67 0.25
C LYS A 36 24.25 -8.40 -0.30
N SER A 37 24.48 -7.27 -0.96
CA SER A 37 25.80 -6.87 -1.46
C SER A 37 26.69 -6.33 -0.33
N PRO A 38 28.03 -6.28 -0.48
CA PRO A 38 28.93 -5.73 0.54
C PRO A 38 28.61 -4.29 0.94
N GLN A 39 28.10 -3.47 0.00
CA GLN A 39 27.72 -2.08 0.25
C GLN A 39 26.38 -2.00 0.99
N GLY A 40 25.40 -2.80 0.58
CA GLY A 40 24.07 -2.80 1.19
C GLY A 40 24.05 -3.44 2.58
N SER A 41 24.88 -4.44 2.84
CA SER A 41 24.96 -5.11 4.15
C SER A 41 25.41 -4.18 5.27
N LEU A 42 26.12 -3.08 4.95
CA LEU A 42 26.46 -2.02 5.91
C LEU A 42 25.23 -1.31 6.49
N PHE A 43 24.08 -1.46 5.83
CA PHE A 43 22.80 -0.84 6.21
C PHE A 43 21.75 -1.90 6.57
N GLU A 44 22.11 -3.17 6.73
CA GLU A 44 21.15 -4.24 7.03
C GLU A 44 20.48 -4.05 8.40
N ASP A 45 21.21 -3.55 9.40
CA ASP A 45 20.67 -3.22 10.72
C ASP A 45 19.55 -2.17 10.66
N GLU A 46 19.56 -1.28 9.65
CA GLU A 46 18.49 -0.29 9.44
C GLU A 46 17.14 -0.96 9.13
N LEU A 47 17.16 -2.20 8.62
CA LEU A 47 15.94 -2.94 8.26
C LEU A 47 15.25 -3.59 9.46
N GLN A 48 15.96 -3.78 10.59
CA GLN A 48 15.44 -4.42 11.80
C GLN A 48 14.75 -5.78 11.51
N GLY A 49 15.35 -6.59 10.63
CA GLY A 49 14.79 -7.89 10.22
C GLY A 49 13.59 -7.83 9.28
N SER A 50 13.20 -6.65 8.80
CA SER A 50 12.14 -6.47 7.80
C SER A 50 12.66 -6.67 6.37
N ASP A 51 11.75 -6.99 5.44
CA ASP A 51 12.10 -7.12 4.03
C ASP A 51 12.54 -5.77 3.44
N ALA A 52 13.74 -5.73 2.84
CA ALA A 52 14.29 -4.56 2.18
C ALA A 52 13.34 -3.97 1.12
N ALA A 53 12.57 -4.79 0.41
CA ALA A 53 11.60 -4.31 -0.58
C ALA A 53 10.44 -3.52 0.07
N PHE A 54 10.16 -3.75 1.35
CA PHE A 54 9.08 -3.10 2.09
C PHE A 54 9.58 -1.89 2.90
N SER A 55 10.68 -2.04 3.65
CA SER A 55 11.08 -1.08 4.70
C SER A 55 12.35 -0.29 4.41
N SER A 56 13.10 -0.63 3.36
CA SER A 56 14.37 0.07 3.10
C SER A 56 14.16 1.51 2.65
N LYS A 57 15.16 2.37 2.87
CA LYS A 57 15.20 3.75 2.33
C LYS A 57 15.16 3.83 0.81
N LEU A 58 15.46 2.73 0.13
CA LEU A 58 15.39 2.62 -1.33
C LEU A 58 14.03 2.13 -1.82
N SER A 59 13.15 1.68 -0.91
CA SER A 59 11.75 1.40 -1.19
C SER A 59 10.92 2.67 -1.05
N LEU A 60 10.22 3.04 -2.12
CA LEU A 60 9.28 4.15 -2.14
C LEU A 60 8.15 3.92 -1.14
N ILE A 61 7.78 2.66 -0.85
CA ILE A 61 6.77 2.29 0.16
C ILE A 61 7.11 2.89 1.53
N ALA A 62 8.40 2.89 1.91
CA ALA A 62 8.88 3.39 3.20
C ALA A 62 9.02 4.93 3.25
N THR A 63 8.69 5.64 2.17
CA THR A 63 8.73 7.11 2.10
C THR A 63 7.35 7.70 2.38
N ASP A 64 7.28 8.98 2.80
CA ASP A 64 6.02 9.70 2.99
C ASP A 64 5.14 9.70 1.72
N GLN A 65 5.76 9.80 0.53
CA GLN A 65 5.08 9.74 -0.75
C GLN A 65 4.42 8.38 -1.00
N GLY A 66 5.15 7.28 -0.77
CA GLY A 66 4.63 5.93 -0.93
C GLY A 66 3.55 5.59 0.09
N VAL A 67 3.75 5.95 1.35
CA VAL A 67 2.75 5.80 2.42
C VAL A 67 1.45 6.51 2.02
N ARG A 68 1.52 7.78 1.63
CA ARG A 68 0.31 8.52 1.20
C ARG A 68 -0.31 7.97 -0.07
N GLY A 69 0.52 7.55 -1.04
CA GLY A 69 0.05 6.89 -2.26
C GLY A 69 -0.79 5.65 -1.94
N PHE A 70 -0.27 4.74 -1.12
CA PHE A 70 -0.98 3.55 -0.69
C PHE A 70 -2.26 3.88 0.09
N LEU A 71 -2.18 4.80 1.06
CA LEU A 71 -3.34 5.16 1.88
C LEU A 71 -4.45 5.84 1.08
N HIS A 72 -4.13 6.70 0.11
CA HIS A 72 -5.12 7.27 -0.80
C HIS A 72 -5.81 6.18 -1.61
N ILE A 73 -5.04 5.25 -2.21
CA ILE A 73 -5.60 4.16 -3.01
C ILE A 73 -6.51 3.27 -2.16
N ILE A 74 -6.06 2.85 -0.98
CA ILE A 74 -6.90 2.03 -0.09
C ILE A 74 -8.17 2.78 0.28
N ASN A 75 -8.08 4.05 0.67
CA ASN A 75 -9.26 4.84 1.01
C ASN A 75 -10.25 4.93 -0.15
N ASP A 76 -9.78 5.27 -1.35
CA ASP A 76 -10.63 5.45 -2.53
C ASP A 76 -11.32 4.15 -2.95
N MET A 77 -10.52 3.07 -3.04
CA MET A 77 -11.00 1.77 -3.50
C MET A 77 -12.01 1.16 -2.52
N ILE A 78 -11.82 1.38 -1.21
CA ILE A 78 -12.76 0.93 -0.18
C ILE A 78 -14.00 1.78 -0.15
N TYR A 79 -13.88 3.10 -0.32
CA TYR A 79 -15.01 4.01 -0.36
C TYR A 79 -15.96 3.69 -1.53
N ILE A 80 -15.43 3.50 -2.74
CA ILE A 80 -16.26 3.15 -3.91
C ILE A 80 -16.90 1.77 -3.78
N HIS A 81 -16.26 0.85 -3.05
CA HIS A 81 -16.74 -0.52 -2.91
C HIS A 81 -17.43 -0.79 -1.55
N SER A 82 -17.75 0.25 -0.77
CA SER A 82 -18.18 0.09 0.62
C SER A 82 -19.46 -0.74 0.76
N ASP A 83 -20.40 -0.57 -0.16
CA ASP A 83 -21.73 -1.19 -0.10
C ASP A 83 -21.70 -2.71 -0.25
N THR A 84 -20.63 -3.26 -0.83
CA THR A 84 -20.45 -4.71 -1.03
C THR A 84 -19.47 -5.35 -0.06
N LEU A 85 -18.78 -4.52 0.74
CA LEU A 85 -17.80 -4.96 1.72
C LEU A 85 -18.41 -5.25 3.11
N ASP A 86 -19.70 -4.98 3.28
CA ASP A 86 -20.46 -5.16 4.53
C ASP A 86 -19.71 -4.56 5.74
N LEU A 87 -19.11 -3.39 5.57
CA LEU A 87 -18.30 -2.76 6.62
C LEU A 87 -19.09 -2.52 7.92
N ASN A 88 -20.42 -2.33 7.79
CA ASN A 88 -21.34 -2.18 8.93
C ASN A 88 -21.52 -3.48 9.73
N GLU A 89 -21.21 -4.65 9.17
CA GLU A 89 -21.22 -5.92 9.90
C GLU A 89 -19.93 -6.11 10.71
N ILE A 90 -18.88 -5.33 10.40
CA ILE A 90 -17.64 -5.26 11.16
C ILE A 90 -17.83 -4.31 12.36
N ASN A 91 -18.90 -4.51 13.13
CA ASN A 91 -19.17 -3.75 14.34
C ASN A 91 -18.35 -4.32 15.49
N SER A 92 -17.35 -3.58 15.96
CA SER A 92 -16.85 -3.79 17.30
C SER A 92 -18.03 -3.64 18.25
N SER A 93 -18.23 -4.61 19.14
CA SER A 93 -19.24 -4.52 20.21
C SER A 93 -19.23 -3.13 20.85
N ASP A 94 -20.37 -2.71 21.41
CA ASP A 94 -20.60 -1.44 22.12
C ASP A 94 -19.62 -1.14 23.29
N GLU A 95 -18.57 -1.94 23.43
CA GLU A 95 -17.52 -1.90 24.45
C GLU A 95 -16.25 -1.13 24.03
N VAL A 96 -16.08 -0.75 22.76
CA VAL A 96 -14.90 0.05 22.36
C VAL A 96 -15.10 1.48 22.81
N LYS A 97 -14.36 1.86 23.85
CA LYS A 97 -14.40 3.21 24.40
C LYS A 97 -13.86 4.21 23.39
N GLU A 98 -14.69 5.16 22.98
CA GLU A 98 -14.32 6.12 21.92
C GLU A 98 -13.39 7.23 22.39
N ASP A 99 -13.31 7.46 23.69
CA ASP A 99 -12.57 8.55 24.33
C ASP A 99 -11.07 8.26 24.47
N ARG A 100 -10.63 7.01 24.29
CA ARG A 100 -9.21 6.62 24.34
C ARG A 100 -8.90 5.52 23.32
N ILE A 101 -7.72 5.58 22.71
CA ILE A 101 -7.19 4.45 21.92
C ILE A 101 -6.56 3.49 22.92
N ASP A 102 -7.24 2.36 23.17
CA ASP A 102 -6.70 1.25 23.94
C ASP A 102 -6.11 0.18 23.00
N HIS A 103 -4.92 -0.33 23.34
CA HIS A 103 -4.25 -1.38 22.58
C HIS A 103 -5.09 -2.65 22.47
N GLU A 104 -5.81 -3.02 23.54
CA GLU A 104 -6.66 -4.21 23.50
C GLU A 104 -7.87 -4.02 22.56
N ASP A 105 -8.44 -2.83 22.52
CA ASP A 105 -9.54 -2.54 21.61
C ASP A 105 -9.07 -2.47 20.14
N VAL A 106 -7.86 -1.95 19.87
CA VAL A 106 -7.24 -2.03 18.54
C VAL A 106 -7.05 -3.49 18.13
N LYS A 107 -6.57 -4.35 19.04
CA LYS A 107 -6.34 -5.78 18.77
C LYS A 107 -7.64 -6.54 18.51
N LYS A 108 -8.71 -6.22 19.25
CA LYS A 108 -10.06 -6.76 18.99
C LYS A 108 -10.55 -6.35 17.61
N ALA A 109 -10.53 -5.05 17.30
CA ALA A 109 -10.95 -4.54 15.99
C ALA A 109 -10.12 -5.14 14.84
N LEU A 110 -8.80 -5.27 15.01
CA LEU A 110 -7.92 -5.91 14.03
C LEU A 110 -8.29 -7.37 13.79
N THR A 111 -8.63 -8.11 14.86
CA THR A 111 -9.11 -9.50 14.76
C THR A 111 -10.41 -9.59 13.96
N MET A 112 -11.29 -8.59 14.05
CA MET A 112 -12.53 -8.55 13.28
C MET A 112 -12.27 -8.29 11.80
N PHE A 113 -11.41 -7.34 11.45
CA PHE A 113 -11.02 -7.11 10.06
C PHE A 113 -10.40 -8.36 9.43
N ARG A 114 -9.54 -9.07 10.16
CA ARG A 114 -8.94 -10.34 9.71
C ARG A 114 -9.97 -11.46 9.46
N LYS A 115 -11.13 -11.42 10.11
CA LYS A 115 -12.22 -12.39 9.92
C LYS A 115 -13.13 -12.04 8.73
N SER A 116 -13.17 -10.78 8.30
CA SER A 116 -13.94 -10.37 7.13
C SER A 116 -13.24 -10.84 5.84
N SER A 117 -13.70 -11.97 5.29
CA SER A 117 -13.15 -12.51 4.04
C SER A 117 -13.35 -11.57 2.87
N LYS A 118 -14.53 -10.94 2.73
CA LYS A 118 -14.82 -9.99 1.65
C LYS A 118 -13.84 -8.82 1.63
N LEU A 119 -13.63 -8.19 2.79
CA LEU A 119 -12.69 -7.08 2.92
C LEU A 119 -11.26 -7.52 2.67
N LYS A 120 -10.86 -8.64 3.28
CA LYS A 120 -9.53 -9.21 3.11
C LYS A 120 -9.23 -9.51 1.64
N ASP A 121 -10.10 -10.26 0.98
CA ASP A 121 -9.95 -10.67 -0.41
C ASP A 121 -9.89 -9.45 -1.34
N TYR A 122 -10.68 -8.41 -1.05
CA TYR A 122 -10.65 -7.18 -1.83
C TYR A 122 -9.33 -6.42 -1.68
N ILE A 123 -8.82 -6.24 -0.45
CA ILE A 123 -7.50 -5.59 -0.21
C ILE A 123 -6.37 -6.44 -0.80
N GLU A 124 -6.41 -7.77 -0.65
CA GLU A 124 -5.42 -8.68 -1.26
C GLU A 124 -5.41 -8.56 -2.80
N ASN A 125 -6.58 -8.40 -3.43
CA ASN A 125 -6.65 -8.13 -4.87
C ASN A 125 -6.07 -6.76 -5.26
N ILE A 126 -6.25 -5.72 -4.44
CA ILE A 126 -5.62 -4.41 -4.67
C ILE A 126 -4.10 -4.54 -4.56
N THR A 127 -3.59 -5.07 -3.44
CA THR A 127 -2.14 -5.14 -3.19
C THR A 127 -1.41 -6.02 -4.19
N LYS A 128 -2.03 -7.10 -4.66
CA LYS A 128 -1.50 -7.96 -5.72
C LYS A 128 -1.29 -7.22 -7.04
N GLU A 129 -2.10 -6.22 -7.33
CA GLU A 129 -1.91 -5.36 -8.49
C GLU A 129 -0.89 -4.26 -8.19
N LEU A 130 -0.95 -3.63 -7.01
CA LEU A 130 0.00 -2.58 -6.61
C LEU A 130 1.45 -3.06 -6.56
N ILE A 131 1.74 -4.32 -6.23
CA ILE A 131 3.12 -4.84 -6.25
C ILE A 131 3.72 -4.87 -7.67
N LYS A 132 2.93 -4.71 -8.74
CA LYS A 132 3.44 -4.58 -10.12
C LYS A 132 4.00 -3.20 -10.43
N PHE A 133 3.66 -2.20 -9.61
CA PHE A 133 4.28 -0.88 -9.68
C PHE A 133 5.75 -0.97 -9.24
N ASP A 134 6.64 -0.23 -9.91
CA ASP A 134 8.04 -0.16 -9.51
C ASP A 134 8.21 0.75 -8.28
N TRP A 135 8.27 0.13 -7.11
CA TRP A 135 8.45 0.82 -5.83
C TRP A 135 9.91 1.19 -5.53
N ARG A 136 10.85 1.13 -6.47
CA ARG A 136 12.22 1.64 -6.23
C ARG A 136 12.21 3.17 -6.19
N THR A 137 12.94 3.77 -5.25
CA THR A 137 13.22 5.21 -5.32
C THR A 137 14.21 5.53 -6.45
N ALA A 138 14.23 6.80 -6.89
CA ALA A 138 15.21 7.29 -7.88
C ALA A 138 16.69 7.12 -7.46
N SER A 139 16.94 6.95 -6.16
CA SER A 139 18.27 6.73 -5.59
C SER A 139 18.74 5.27 -5.68
N THR A 140 17.88 4.36 -6.14
CA THR A 140 18.24 2.95 -6.28
C THR A 140 19.31 2.76 -7.35
N GLU A 141 20.35 2.01 -7.03
CA GLU A 141 21.40 1.65 -7.97
C GLU A 141 20.87 0.72 -9.07
N GLY A 142 21.50 0.75 -10.25
CA GLY A 142 21.12 -0.08 -11.38
C GLY A 142 19.91 0.41 -12.19
N LEU A 143 19.24 1.49 -11.77
CA LEU A 143 18.24 2.16 -12.61
C LEU A 143 18.90 2.78 -13.86
N THR A 144 18.28 2.57 -15.01
CA THR A 144 18.59 3.33 -16.23
C THR A 144 18.26 4.81 -16.03
N THR A 145 18.83 5.68 -16.86
CA THR A 145 18.52 7.12 -16.83
C THR A 145 17.03 7.40 -16.97
N VAL A 146 16.33 6.63 -17.82
CA VAL A 146 14.88 6.76 -18.04
C VAL A 146 14.08 6.33 -16.82
N GLU A 147 14.41 5.19 -16.21
CA GLU A 147 13.74 4.75 -14.97
C GLU A 147 13.97 5.73 -13.83
N ARG A 148 15.21 6.20 -13.66
CA ARG A 148 15.53 7.20 -12.63
C ARG A 148 14.72 8.48 -12.83
N GLN A 149 14.61 8.97 -14.06
CA GLN A 149 13.78 10.14 -14.39
C GLN A 149 12.31 9.92 -14.06
N LYS A 150 11.75 8.75 -14.40
CA LYS A 150 10.38 8.40 -14.00
C LYS A 150 10.20 8.43 -12.49
N GLN A 151 11.14 7.87 -11.72
CA GLN A 151 11.04 7.86 -10.25
C GLN A 151 11.22 9.25 -9.62
N MET A 152 11.89 10.20 -10.30
CA MET A 152 12.04 11.56 -9.79
C MET A 152 10.73 12.37 -9.81
N ILE A 153 9.74 12.00 -10.62
CA ILE A 153 8.45 12.71 -10.68
C ILE A 153 7.68 12.60 -9.35
N TYR A 154 7.97 11.57 -8.55
CA TYR A 154 7.32 11.36 -7.25
C TYR A 154 7.94 12.20 -6.13
N LYS A 155 8.99 13.00 -6.42
CA LYS A 155 9.59 13.90 -5.43
C LYS A 155 8.92 15.28 -5.47
N GLY A 156 8.92 15.97 -4.33
CA GLY A 156 8.36 17.32 -4.21
C GLY A 156 6.86 17.32 -3.98
N SER A 157 6.26 18.52 -3.99
CA SER A 157 4.87 18.74 -3.62
C SER A 157 3.86 18.14 -4.60
N SER A 158 4.20 18.02 -5.88
CA SER A 158 3.34 17.35 -6.87
C SER A 158 3.40 15.82 -6.76
N GLY A 159 4.47 15.26 -6.19
CA GLY A 159 4.69 13.81 -6.08
C GLY A 159 3.51 12.99 -5.60
N TYR A 160 2.71 13.55 -4.67
CA TYR A 160 1.54 12.89 -4.09
C TYR A 160 0.42 12.63 -5.10
N LYS A 161 0.21 13.58 -6.02
CA LYS A 161 -0.80 13.44 -7.08
C LYS A 161 -0.31 12.43 -8.11
N GLU A 162 0.97 12.52 -8.50
CA GLU A 162 1.50 11.68 -9.57
C GLU A 162 1.56 10.22 -9.12
N ILE A 163 1.97 9.94 -7.89
CA ILE A 163 1.97 8.55 -7.37
C ILE A 163 0.55 7.98 -7.31
N ARG A 164 -0.44 8.72 -6.80
CA ARG A 164 -1.85 8.26 -6.76
C ARG A 164 -2.36 7.98 -8.18
N MET A 165 -2.07 8.86 -9.13
CA MET A 165 -2.45 8.68 -10.53
C MET A 165 -1.81 7.42 -11.16
N GLU A 166 -0.52 7.21 -10.96
CA GLU A 166 0.18 6.03 -11.51
C GLU A 166 -0.27 4.72 -10.86
N LEU A 167 -0.52 4.71 -9.54
CA LEU A 167 -1.10 3.54 -8.87
C LEU A 167 -2.50 3.22 -9.38
N LEU A 168 -3.36 4.21 -9.63
CA LEU A 168 -4.65 3.98 -10.28
C LEU A 168 -4.50 3.40 -11.68
N LYS A 169 -3.55 3.89 -12.50
CA LYS A 169 -3.28 3.31 -13.82
C LYS A 169 -2.85 1.84 -13.73
N VAL A 170 -2.07 1.47 -12.71
CA VAL A 170 -1.73 0.06 -12.46
C VAL A 170 -3.00 -0.76 -12.16
N LEU A 171 -3.88 -0.25 -11.30
CA LEU A 171 -5.14 -0.93 -10.95
C LEU A 171 -6.12 -1.04 -12.13
N MET A 172 -6.21 -0.01 -12.99
CA MET A 172 -7.03 -0.02 -14.20
C MET A 172 -6.64 -1.14 -15.17
N ASN A 173 -5.36 -1.56 -15.17
CA ASN A 173 -4.87 -2.67 -15.98
C ASN A 173 -5.05 -4.05 -15.32
N SER A 174 -5.75 -4.12 -14.18
CA SER A 174 -6.02 -5.37 -13.48
C SER A 174 -6.87 -6.32 -14.31
N LYS A 175 -6.58 -7.63 -14.22
CA LYS A 175 -7.45 -8.68 -14.77
C LYS A 175 -8.72 -8.87 -13.93
N ASN A 176 -8.73 -8.40 -12.69
CA ASN A 176 -9.92 -8.38 -11.86
C ASN A 176 -10.79 -7.19 -12.27
N LYS A 177 -11.93 -7.48 -12.90
CA LYS A 177 -12.84 -6.46 -13.45
C LYS A 177 -13.33 -5.46 -12.41
N ILE A 178 -13.59 -5.91 -11.18
CA ILE A 178 -14.05 -5.03 -10.09
C ILE A 178 -12.96 -4.01 -9.75
N ILE A 179 -11.71 -4.47 -9.62
CA ILE A 179 -10.57 -3.59 -9.33
C ILE A 179 -10.36 -2.58 -10.46
N ALA A 180 -10.37 -3.05 -11.72
CA ALA A 180 -10.17 -2.19 -12.87
C ALA A 180 -11.27 -1.11 -12.99
N GLN A 181 -12.54 -1.51 -12.88
CA GLN A 181 -13.69 -0.61 -12.99
C GLN A 181 -13.73 0.42 -11.86
N ASN A 182 -13.45 0.02 -10.61
CA ASN A 182 -13.40 0.95 -9.49
C ASN A 182 -12.25 1.95 -9.67
N ALA A 183 -11.08 1.50 -10.13
CA ALA A 183 -9.95 2.39 -10.42
C ALA A 183 -10.25 3.37 -11.56
N GLU A 184 -10.92 2.93 -12.63
CA GLU A 184 -11.38 3.80 -13.73
C GLU A 184 -12.34 4.88 -13.24
N LEU A 185 -13.30 4.51 -12.40
CA LEU A 185 -14.25 5.45 -11.81
C LEU A 185 -13.52 6.50 -10.95
N ILE A 186 -12.64 6.08 -10.04
CA ILE A 186 -11.83 7.00 -9.22
C ILE A 186 -10.99 7.92 -10.10
N PHE A 187 -10.34 7.38 -11.12
CA PHE A 187 -9.48 8.14 -12.02
C PHE A 187 -10.25 9.26 -12.73
N LYS A 188 -11.49 8.97 -13.15
CA LYS A 188 -12.40 9.96 -13.75
C LYS A 188 -12.87 11.01 -12.74
N GLU A 189 -13.35 10.58 -11.57
CA GLU A 189 -13.88 11.49 -10.54
C GLU A 189 -12.81 12.44 -9.98
N LEU A 190 -11.55 12.02 -9.95
CA LEU A 190 -10.42 12.88 -9.58
C LEU A 190 -9.96 13.84 -10.70
N GLY A 191 -10.60 13.78 -11.88
CA GLY A 191 -10.26 14.63 -13.03
C GLY A 191 -8.89 14.32 -13.63
N TYR A 192 -8.44 13.06 -13.56
CA TYR A 192 -7.20 12.64 -14.22
C TYR A 192 -7.42 12.21 -15.68
N ALA A 193 -8.67 11.95 -16.07
CA ALA A 193 -9.06 11.81 -17.46
C ALA A 193 -9.16 13.21 -18.09
N ASN A 194 -8.36 13.45 -19.13
CA ASN A 194 -8.45 14.66 -19.95
C ASN A 194 -9.72 14.67 -20.80
#